data_AF-A0A355SU74-F1
#
_entry.id   AF-A0A355SU74-F1
#
_cell.length_a   1.000
_cell.length_b   1.000
_cell.length_c   1.000
_cell.angle_alpha   90.00
_cell.angle_beta   90.00
_cell.angle_gamma   90.00
#
_symmetry.space_group_name_H-M   'P 1'
#
loop_
_entity.id
_entity.type
_entity.pdbx_description
1 polymer ?
#
loop_
_entity_poly.entity_id
_entity_poly.type
_entity_poly.pdbx_seq_one_letter_code
_entity_poly.pdbx_strand_id
1 'polypeptide(L)'
;EAIMAVAEKASAEGTGARGLMTVLERLCRDFKFELPSSAIKHFELSAATIEDPASYLDQLKAQNQHRQHDVWLADIKRFAVNFEKQHGYTLEFKPLAEEALIQEATEKDRTIQSLCAEKFKDFEHGLSIINRNSGQTVFKLGKLAIEDPDKELSKWVVRSIQNTK
;
A
#
# COMPACT_ATOMS: atom_id res chain seq x y z
N GLU A 1 -5.37 13.96 -30.91
CA GLU A 1 -3.91 14.28 -30.96
C GLU A 1 -3.05 13.11 -30.48
N ALA A 2 -3.27 12.55 -29.28
CA ALA A 2 -2.49 11.41 -28.77
C ALA A 2 -2.44 10.18 -29.71
N ILE A 3 -3.56 9.82 -30.33
CA ILE A 3 -3.63 8.69 -31.28
C ILE A 3 -2.68 8.90 -32.47
N MET A 4 -2.56 10.14 -32.98
CA MET A 4 -1.65 10.45 -34.09
C MET A 4 -0.19 10.33 -33.65
N ALA A 5 0.15 10.83 -32.46
CA ALA A 5 1.50 10.69 -31.92
C ALA A 5 1.91 9.21 -31.70
N VAL A 6 0.98 8.35 -31.25
CA VAL A 6 1.23 6.90 -31.16
C VAL A 6 1.41 6.29 -32.56
N ALA A 7 0.59 6.69 -33.54
CA ALA A 7 0.68 6.19 -34.91
C ALA A 7 2.02 6.57 -35.58
N GLU A 8 2.52 7.79 -35.37
CA GLU A 8 3.82 8.24 -35.87
C GLU A 8 4.97 7.42 -35.27
N LYS A 9 4.98 7.24 -33.94
CA LYS A 9 5.98 6.38 -33.26
C LYS A 9 5.92 4.93 -33.72
N ALA A 10 4.73 4.37 -33.92
CA ALA A 10 4.55 3.01 -34.39
C ALA A 10 4.95 2.84 -35.87
N SER A 11 4.74 3.86 -36.70
CA SER A 11 5.19 3.85 -38.09
C SER A 11 6.72 3.80 -38.19
N ALA A 12 7.44 4.44 -37.25
CA ALA A 12 8.91 4.41 -37.19
C ALA A 12 9.47 3.01 -36.82
N GLU A 13 8.70 2.18 -36.11
CA GLU A 13 9.11 0.80 -35.77
C GLU A 13 9.07 -0.14 -36.99
N GLY A 14 8.42 0.23 -38.11
CA GLY A 14 8.45 -0.52 -39.37
C GLY A 14 7.76 -1.89 -39.36
N THR A 15 6.99 -2.21 -38.33
CA THR A 15 6.33 -3.52 -38.13
C THR A 15 4.82 -3.51 -38.42
N GLY A 16 4.31 -2.44 -39.05
CA GLY A 16 2.90 -2.24 -39.34
C GLY A 16 2.06 -2.12 -38.06
N ALA A 17 0.84 -2.69 -38.05
CA ALA A 17 -0.07 -2.58 -36.90
C ALA A 17 0.48 -3.19 -35.59
N ARG A 18 1.48 -4.09 -35.66
CA ARG A 18 2.12 -4.68 -34.47
C ARG A 18 2.93 -3.64 -33.69
N GLY A 19 3.47 -2.62 -34.37
CA GLY A 19 4.21 -1.53 -33.75
C GLY A 19 3.37 -0.71 -32.77
N LEU A 20 2.05 -0.63 -32.98
CA LEU A 20 1.14 0.07 -32.06
C LEU A 20 1.14 -0.58 -30.67
N MET A 21 1.07 -1.91 -30.61
CA MET A 21 1.07 -2.64 -29.34
C MET A 21 2.40 -2.44 -28.61
N THR A 22 3.53 -2.54 -29.33
CA THR A 22 4.86 -2.36 -28.76
C THR A 22 5.08 -0.95 -28.20
N VAL A 23 4.65 0.08 -28.94
CA VAL A 23 4.74 1.47 -28.49
C VAL A 23 3.88 1.70 -27.25
N LEU A 24 2.63 1.22 -27.26
CA LEU A 24 1.71 1.36 -26.11
C LEU A 24 2.20 0.59 -24.88
N GLU A 25 2.73 -0.63 -25.03
CA GLU A 25 3.29 -1.38 -23.90
C GLU A 25 4.51 -0.68 -23.30
N ARG A 26 5.40 -0.12 -24.14
CA ARG A 26 6.57 0.61 -23.65
C ARG A 26 6.16 1.88 -22.91
N LEU A 27 5.18 2.60 -23.45
CA LEU A 27 4.70 3.88 -22.92
C LEU A 27 3.90 3.72 -21.62
N CYS A 28 3.02 2.72 -21.57
CA CYS A 28 2.14 2.48 -20.42
C CYS A 28 2.76 1.55 -19.37
N ARG A 29 4.01 1.09 -19.56
CA ARG A 29 4.66 0.11 -18.67
C ARG A 29 4.70 0.62 -17.23
N ASP A 30 5.27 1.80 -17.03
CA ASP A 30 5.51 2.32 -15.69
C ASP A 30 4.18 2.71 -15.03
N PHE A 31 3.27 3.33 -15.78
CA PHE A 31 1.89 3.57 -15.34
C PHE A 31 1.17 2.29 -14.91
N LYS A 32 1.36 1.17 -15.61
CA LYS A 32 0.74 -0.12 -15.24
C LYS A 32 1.23 -0.64 -13.89
N PHE A 33 2.48 -0.37 -13.51
CA PHE A 33 3.01 -0.77 -12.20
C PHE A 33 2.64 0.20 -11.08
N GLU A 34 2.59 1.49 -11.41
CA GLU A 34 2.55 2.60 -10.44
C GLU A 34 1.13 3.09 -10.14
N LEU A 35 0.22 3.02 -11.12
CA LEU A 35 -1.16 3.46 -10.92
C LEU A 35 -1.96 2.53 -9.98
N PRO A 36 -1.82 1.19 -10.01
CA PRO A 36 -2.57 0.31 -9.10
C PRO A 36 -2.27 0.50 -7.61
N SER A 37 -1.06 0.98 -7.28
CA SER A 37 -0.64 1.33 -5.91
C SER A 37 -0.99 2.78 -5.52
N SER A 38 -1.64 3.53 -6.42
CA SER A 38 -2.02 4.93 -6.24
C SER A 38 -3.54 5.12 -6.10
N ALA A 39 -3.95 6.30 -5.64
CA ALA A 39 -5.37 6.71 -5.57
C ALA A 39 -5.97 7.15 -6.93
N ILE A 40 -5.23 7.02 -8.02
CA ILE A 40 -5.58 7.56 -9.34
C ILE A 40 -6.64 6.66 -10.00
N LYS A 41 -7.83 7.22 -10.25
CA LYS A 41 -8.97 6.51 -10.88
C LYS A 41 -9.13 6.78 -12.37
N HIS A 42 -8.50 7.83 -12.88
CA HIS A 42 -8.58 8.25 -14.27
C HIS A 42 -7.18 8.57 -14.77
N PHE A 43 -6.84 8.05 -15.94
CA PHE A 43 -5.58 8.24 -16.64
C PHE A 43 -5.89 8.68 -18.07
N GLU A 44 -5.28 9.78 -18.51
CA GLU A 44 -5.48 10.31 -19.85
C GLU A 44 -4.15 10.36 -20.60
N LEU A 45 -4.16 9.89 -21.85
CA LEU A 45 -3.02 9.97 -22.74
C LEU A 45 -3.15 11.20 -23.64
N SER A 46 -2.23 12.14 -23.50
CA SER A 46 -2.09 13.30 -24.39
C SER A 46 -0.80 13.20 -25.22
N ALA A 47 -0.65 14.05 -26.25
CA ALA A 47 0.58 14.10 -27.04
C ALA A 47 1.81 14.48 -26.16
N ALA A 48 1.62 15.39 -25.20
CA ALA A 48 2.66 15.75 -24.23
C ALA A 48 3.02 14.59 -23.29
N THR A 49 2.01 13.82 -22.84
CA THR A 49 2.22 12.60 -22.04
C THR A 49 3.00 11.53 -22.82
N ILE A 50 2.87 11.50 -24.15
CA ILE A 50 3.57 10.54 -25.00
C ILE A 50 5.03 10.92 -25.23
N GLU A 51 5.34 12.21 -25.19
CA GLU A 51 6.67 12.75 -25.37
C GLU A 51 7.53 12.56 -24.12
N ASP A 52 6.98 12.88 -22.94
CA ASP A 52 7.63 12.65 -21.64
C ASP A 52 6.68 11.96 -20.64
N PRO A 53 6.59 10.61 -20.72
CA PRO A 53 5.70 9.85 -19.86
C PRO A 53 6.15 9.83 -18.39
N ALA A 54 7.46 9.93 -18.14
CA ALA A 54 8.02 9.88 -16.78
C ALA A 54 7.68 11.14 -16.00
N SER A 55 7.90 12.33 -16.58
CA SER A 55 7.56 13.60 -15.94
C SER A 55 6.06 13.73 -15.69
N TYR A 56 5.21 13.27 -16.63
CA TYR A 56 3.77 13.25 -16.42
C TYR A 56 3.36 12.29 -15.28
N LEU A 57 3.97 11.11 -15.19
CA LEU A 57 3.72 10.18 -14.09
C LEU A 57 4.08 10.80 -12.74
N ASP A 58 5.22 11.49 -12.64
CA ASP A 58 5.64 12.17 -11.41
C ASP A 58 4.67 13.31 -11.03
N GLN A 59 4.25 14.12 -12.00
CA GLN A 59 3.23 15.16 -11.78
C GLN A 59 1.90 14.56 -11.32
N LEU A 60 1.48 13.46 -11.94
CA LEU A 60 0.23 12.78 -11.62
C LEU A 60 0.29 12.19 -10.20
N LYS A 61 1.42 11.59 -9.81
CA LYS A 61 1.67 11.15 -8.44
C LYS A 61 1.63 12.33 -7.46
N ALA A 62 2.35 13.41 -7.73
CA ALA A 62 2.41 14.60 -6.86
C ALA A 62 1.02 15.26 -6.66
N GLN A 63 0.24 15.40 -7.73
CA GLN A 63 -1.13 15.94 -7.66
C GLN A 63 -2.08 15.06 -6.85
N ASN A 64 -1.82 13.75 -6.78
CA ASN A 64 -2.66 12.78 -6.08
C ASN A 64 -2.11 12.37 -4.71
N GLN A 65 -0.94 12.86 -4.27
CA GLN A 65 -0.36 12.55 -2.95
C GLN A 65 -1.34 12.80 -1.79
N HIS A 66 -2.10 13.91 -1.84
CA HIS A 66 -3.11 14.22 -0.81
C HIS A 66 -4.26 13.20 -0.80
N ARG A 67 -4.68 12.70 -1.98
CA ARG A 67 -5.70 11.65 -2.09
C ARG A 67 -5.15 10.28 -1.70
N GLN A 68 -3.86 10.07 -1.89
CA GLN A 68 -3.16 8.83 -1.56
C GLN A 68 -3.13 8.60 -0.05
N HIS A 69 -2.95 9.66 0.73
CA HIS A 69 -3.00 9.59 2.19
C HIS A 69 -4.37 9.09 2.70
N ASP A 70 -5.48 9.64 2.18
CA ASP A 70 -6.83 9.20 2.56
C ASP A 70 -7.11 7.74 2.15
N VAL A 71 -6.61 7.33 0.98
CA VAL A 71 -6.71 5.94 0.52
C VAL A 71 -5.91 5.01 1.42
N TRP A 72 -4.71 5.40 1.84
CA TRP A 72 -3.91 4.61 2.77
C TRP A 72 -4.56 4.47 4.13
N LEU A 73 -5.14 5.54 4.68
CA LEU A 73 -5.92 5.45 5.93
C LEU A 73 -7.12 4.51 5.78
N ALA A 74 -7.80 4.55 4.63
CA ALA A 74 -8.89 3.62 4.33
C ALA A 74 -8.39 2.15 4.24
N ASP A 75 -7.23 1.92 3.64
CA ASP A 75 -6.61 0.60 3.55
C ASP A 75 -6.17 0.06 4.92
N ILE A 76 -5.61 0.90 5.80
CA ILE A 76 -5.27 0.51 7.19
C ILE A 76 -6.55 0.07 7.93
N LYS A 77 -7.63 0.86 7.84
CA LYS A 77 -8.92 0.49 8.44
C LYS A 77 -9.48 -0.80 7.85
N ARG A 78 -9.36 -0.98 6.54
CA ARG A 78 -9.81 -2.20 5.86
C ARG A 78 -9.03 -3.43 6.33
N PHE A 79 -7.72 -3.28 6.52
CA PHE A 79 -6.87 -4.32 7.09
C PHE A 79 -7.33 -4.68 8.51
N ALA A 80 -7.56 -3.71 9.39
CA ALA A 80 -8.03 -3.95 10.75
C ALA A 80 -9.35 -4.75 10.78
N VAL A 81 -10.32 -4.36 9.95
CA VAL A 81 -11.61 -5.07 9.83
C VAL A 81 -11.44 -6.49 9.29
N ASN A 82 -10.56 -6.69 8.30
CA ASN A 82 -10.30 -8.01 7.76
C ASN A 82 -9.58 -8.91 8.77
N PHE A 83 -8.62 -8.37 9.51
CA PHE A 83 -7.89 -9.08 10.55
C PHE A 83 -8.84 -9.53 11.68
N GLU A 84 -9.75 -8.64 12.09
CA GLU A 84 -10.79 -8.97 13.07
C GLU A 84 -11.71 -10.09 12.57
N LYS A 85 -12.15 -10.04 11.31
CA LYS A 85 -12.98 -11.10 10.72
C LYS A 85 -12.26 -12.45 10.62
N GLN A 86 -10.95 -12.44 10.37
CA GLN A 86 -10.16 -13.65 10.18
C GLN A 86 -9.75 -14.30 11.51
N HIS A 87 -9.33 -13.49 12.49
CA HIS A 87 -8.72 -13.99 13.73
C HIS A 87 -9.53 -13.69 14.99
N GLY A 88 -10.56 -12.84 14.91
CA GLY A 88 -11.42 -12.46 16.04
C GLY A 88 -10.81 -11.41 16.97
N TYR A 89 -9.72 -10.74 16.56
CA TYR A 89 -9.04 -9.70 17.33
C TYR A 89 -9.12 -8.34 16.65
N THR A 90 -9.45 -7.30 17.40
CA THR A 90 -9.56 -5.93 16.89
C THR A 90 -8.22 -5.21 17.03
N LEU A 91 -7.66 -4.73 15.92
CA LEU A 91 -6.45 -3.90 15.91
C LEU A 91 -6.85 -2.42 15.78
N GLU A 92 -6.62 -1.63 16.82
CA GLU A 92 -6.83 -0.19 16.81
C GLU A 92 -5.50 0.54 16.56
N PHE A 93 -5.33 1.07 15.36
CA PHE A 93 -4.17 1.89 15.00
C PHE A 93 -4.34 3.31 15.55
N LYS A 94 -3.36 3.79 16.33
CA LYS A 94 -3.29 5.19 16.74
C LYS A 94 -2.79 6.05 15.58
N PRO A 95 -3.06 7.38 15.56
CA PRO A 95 -2.59 8.27 14.50
C PRO A 95 -1.09 8.16 14.20
N LEU A 96 -0.26 8.09 15.24
CA LEU A 96 1.20 7.90 15.08
C LEU A 96 1.60 6.55 14.48
N ALA A 97 0.77 5.52 14.61
CA ALA A 97 1.00 4.22 13.97
C ALA A 97 0.56 4.25 12.50
N GLU A 98 -0.54 4.94 12.20
CA GLU A 98 -1.00 5.15 10.83
C GLU A 98 0.04 5.94 10.01
N GLU A 99 0.55 7.04 10.57
CA GLU A 99 1.62 7.84 9.96
C GLU A 99 2.90 7.03 9.74
N ALA A 100 3.31 6.21 10.72
CA ALA A 100 4.50 5.37 10.59
C ALA A 100 4.34 4.30 9.50
N LEU A 101 3.16 3.68 9.39
CA LEU A 101 2.85 2.72 8.32
C LEU A 101 2.88 3.38 6.94
N ILE A 102 2.30 4.57 6.84
CA ILE A 102 2.27 5.37 5.62
C ILE A 102 3.69 5.76 5.18
N GLN A 103 4.50 6.25 6.12
CA GLN A 103 5.89 6.61 5.86
C GLN A 103 6.68 5.40 5.37
N GLU A 104 6.58 4.26 6.07
CA GLU A 104 7.32 3.05 5.69
C GLU A 104 6.85 2.45 4.36
N ALA A 105 5.54 2.50 4.08
CA ALA A 105 4.98 2.09 2.79
C ALA A 105 5.53 2.95 1.64
N THR A 106 5.70 4.26 1.88
CA THR A 106 6.29 5.20 0.92
C THR A 106 7.78 4.92 0.72
N GLU A 107 8.53 4.73 1.80
CA GLU A 107 9.98 4.49 1.75
C GLU A 107 10.34 3.15 1.08
N LYS A 108 9.50 2.13 1.26
CA LYS A 108 9.72 0.79 0.70
C LYS A 108 9.02 0.54 -0.63
N ASP A 109 8.27 1.52 -1.13
CA ASP A 109 7.42 1.41 -2.33
C ASP A 109 6.50 0.17 -2.30
N ARG A 110 5.79 0.00 -1.18
CA ARG A 110 4.89 -1.15 -0.95
C ARG A 110 3.49 -0.72 -0.61
N THR A 111 2.51 -1.56 -0.95
CA THR A 111 1.12 -1.33 -0.55
C THR A 111 0.94 -1.58 0.94
N ILE A 112 0.08 -0.79 1.59
CA ILE A 112 -0.29 -0.93 3.01
C ILE A 112 -0.71 -2.37 3.34
N GLN A 113 -1.49 -2.99 2.46
CA GLN A 113 -1.96 -4.37 2.64
C GLN A 113 -0.80 -5.37 2.73
N SER A 114 0.18 -5.27 1.82
CA SER A 114 1.34 -6.16 1.82
C SER A 114 2.24 -5.92 3.03
N LEU A 115 2.42 -4.66 3.44
CA LEU A 115 3.24 -4.28 4.59
C LEU A 115 2.61 -4.78 5.90
N CYS A 116 1.30 -4.59 6.08
CA CYS A 116 0.57 -5.04 7.25
C CYS A 116 0.54 -6.58 7.33
N ALA A 117 0.31 -7.28 6.21
CA ALA A 117 0.27 -8.74 6.18
C ALA A 117 1.61 -9.37 6.60
N GLU A 118 2.74 -8.74 6.25
CA GLU A 118 4.06 -9.21 6.66
C GLU A 118 4.34 -8.90 8.13
N LYS A 119 4.14 -7.64 8.55
CA LYS A 119 4.44 -7.20 9.93
C LYS A 119 3.57 -7.85 10.99
N PHE A 120 2.30 -8.12 10.67
CA PHE A 120 1.32 -8.65 11.63
C PHE A 120 1.05 -10.14 11.43
N LYS A 121 1.91 -10.86 10.70
CA LYS A 121 1.78 -12.30 10.52
C LYS A 121 1.80 -13.06 11.85
N ASP A 122 2.72 -12.71 12.74
CA ASP A 122 2.89 -13.39 14.03
C ASP A 122 1.96 -12.86 15.14
N PHE A 123 1.20 -11.79 14.85
CA PHE A 123 0.26 -11.22 15.80
C PHE A 123 -0.87 -12.19 16.12
N GLU A 124 -1.36 -12.98 15.16
CA GLU A 124 -2.39 -13.99 15.44
C GLU A 124 -2.02 -14.87 16.64
N HIS A 125 -0.80 -15.41 16.63
CA HIS A 125 -0.33 -16.31 17.69
C HIS A 125 -0.10 -15.57 19.00
N GLY A 126 0.58 -14.41 18.98
CA GLY A 126 0.86 -13.66 20.20
C GLY A 126 -0.39 -13.10 20.87
N LEU A 127 -1.34 -12.59 20.08
CA LEU A 127 -2.62 -12.08 20.58
C LEU A 127 -3.49 -13.19 21.17
N SER A 128 -3.45 -14.40 20.60
CA SER A 128 -4.13 -15.57 21.17
C SER A 128 -3.64 -15.92 22.58
N ILE A 129 -2.32 -15.83 22.82
CA ILE A 129 -1.75 -16.06 24.16
C ILE A 129 -2.24 -14.99 25.14
N ILE A 130 -2.23 -13.72 24.73
CA ILE A 130 -2.68 -12.61 25.58
C ILE A 130 -4.17 -12.75 25.91
N ASN A 131 -5.00 -13.10 24.92
CA ASN A 131 -6.43 -13.32 25.11
C ASN A 131 -6.69 -14.46 26.09
N ARG A 132 -5.96 -15.58 26.00
CA ARG A 132 -6.10 -16.70 26.94
C ARG A 132 -5.82 -16.30 28.39
N ASN A 133 -4.89 -15.37 28.61
CA ASN A 133 -4.49 -14.92 29.95
C ASN A 133 -5.37 -13.78 30.50
N SER A 134 -5.84 -12.88 29.63
CA SER A 134 -6.48 -11.61 30.04
C SER A 134 -7.92 -11.45 29.57
N GLY A 135 -8.40 -12.27 28.62
CA GLY A 135 -9.68 -12.08 27.92
C GLY A 135 -9.71 -10.88 26.98
N GLN A 136 -8.57 -10.23 26.74
CA GLN A 136 -8.49 -9.03 25.90
C GLN A 136 -8.57 -9.39 24.41
N THR A 137 -9.51 -8.76 23.70
CA THR A 137 -9.71 -8.92 22.25
C THR A 137 -9.33 -7.68 21.42
N VAL A 138 -9.18 -6.52 22.08
CA VAL A 138 -8.87 -5.23 21.44
C VAL A 138 -7.44 -4.82 21.75
N PHE A 139 -6.62 -4.56 20.73
CA PHE A 139 -5.21 -4.22 20.86
C PHE A 139 -4.92 -2.87 20.20
N LYS A 140 -4.33 -1.94 20.97
CA LYS A 140 -4.03 -0.58 20.51
C LYS A 140 -2.59 -0.48 20.03
N LEU A 141 -2.40 -0.31 18.73
CA LEU A 141 -1.09 -0.23 18.09
C LEU A 141 -0.64 1.23 18.05
N GLY A 142 0.50 1.50 18.70
CA GLY A 142 1.23 2.76 18.57
C GLY A 142 2.40 2.63 17.59
N LYS A 143 3.16 3.71 17.41
CA LYS A 143 4.34 3.77 16.54
C LYS A 143 5.34 2.61 16.78
N LEU A 144 5.57 2.24 18.04
CA LEU A 144 6.47 1.14 18.41
C LEU A 144 6.06 -0.22 17.84
N ALA A 145 4.75 -0.48 17.71
CA ALA A 145 4.24 -1.72 17.14
C ALA A 145 4.43 -1.77 15.61
N ILE A 146 4.70 -0.63 14.98
CA ILE A 146 5.01 -0.55 13.55
C ILE A 146 6.51 -0.67 13.32
N GLU A 147 7.31 0.03 14.13
CA GLU A 147 8.77 0.02 14.04
C GLU A 147 9.35 -1.37 14.38
N ASP A 148 8.86 -2.00 15.44
CA ASP A 148 9.33 -3.30 15.92
C ASP A 148 8.16 -4.17 16.42
N PRO A 149 7.39 -4.77 15.49
CA PRO A 149 6.20 -5.56 15.81
C PRO A 149 6.51 -6.75 16.73
N ASP A 150 7.60 -7.47 16.47
CA ASP A 150 7.98 -8.68 17.22
C ASP A 150 8.33 -8.37 18.68
N LYS A 151 9.12 -7.32 18.90
CA LYS A 151 9.51 -6.90 20.24
C LYS A 151 8.33 -6.37 21.04
N GLU A 152 7.45 -5.62 20.41
CA GLU A 152 6.26 -5.08 21.08
C GLU A 152 5.27 -6.19 21.43
N LEU A 153 5.04 -7.14 20.52
CA LEU A 153 4.23 -8.33 20.78
C LEU A 153 4.79 -9.15 21.94
N SER A 154 6.11 -9.38 21.95
CA SER A 154 6.80 -10.10 23.03
C SER A 154 6.58 -9.45 24.40
N LYS A 155 6.67 -8.11 24.47
CA LYS A 155 6.39 -7.38 25.72
C LYS A 155 4.95 -7.55 26.17
N TRP A 156 3.99 -7.50 25.25
CA TRP A 156 2.57 -7.67 25.59
C TRP A 156 2.29 -9.09 26.11
N VAL A 157 2.87 -10.11 25.48
CA VAL A 157 2.77 -11.50 25.93
C VAL A 157 3.36 -11.66 27.33
N VAL A 158 4.58 -11.19 27.57
CA VAL A 158 5.23 -11.28 28.90
C VAL A 158 4.41 -10.57 29.97
N ARG A 159 3.90 -9.36 29.66
CA ARG A 159 3.04 -8.61 30.58
C ARG A 159 1.75 -9.36 30.90
N SER A 160 1.13 -10.01 29.93
CA SER A 160 -0.09 -10.80 30.16
C SER A 160 0.16 -11.95 31.13
N ILE A 161 1.30 -12.63 31.02
CA ILE A 161 1.67 -13.76 31.89
C ILE A 161 1.93 -13.28 33.32
N GLN A 162 2.62 -12.14 33.48
CA GLN A 162 2.91 -11.57 34.79
C GLN A 162 1.66 -11.11 35.53
N ASN A 163 0.66 -10.60 34.82
CA ASN A 163 -0.59 -10.11 35.42
C ASN A 163 -1.57 -11.24 35.83
N THR A 164 -1.28 -12.48 35.45
CA THR A 164 -2.08 -13.67 35.80
C THR A 164 -1.57 -14.37 37.06
N LYS A 165 -0.43 -13.93 37.61
CA LYS A 165 0.11 -14.38 38.91
C LYS A 165 -0.38 -13.48 40.04
#